data_AF-A0A158BXA8-F1
#
_entry.id   AF-A0A158BXA8-F1
#
_cell.length_a   1.000
_cell.length_b   1.000
_cell.length_c   1.000
_cell.angle_alpha   90.00
_cell.angle_beta   90.00
_cell.angle_gamma   90.00
#
_symmetry.space_group_name_H-M   'P 1'
#
loop_
_entity.id
_entity.type
_entity.pdbx_description
1 polymer ?
#
loop_
_entity_poly.entity_id
_entity_poly.type
_entity_poly.pdbx_seq_one_letter_code
_entity_poly.pdbx_strand_id
1 'polypeptide(L)' 'MQQTYKGFILPSDEEEAEINRGIALDPDTWELSDEDFKRLKPYAFSMNEPPEIGAPPAA' A
#
# COMPACT_ATOMS: atom_id res chain seq x y z
N MET A 1 11.41 16.11 19.52
CA MET A 1 11.64 14.88 20.32
C MET A 1 11.02 13.74 19.54
N GLN A 2 11.75 12.63 19.35
CA GLN A 2 11.20 11.47 18.63
C GLN A 2 10.22 10.71 19.54
N GLN A 3 9.07 10.34 18.99
CA GLN A 3 8.02 9.63 19.72
C GLN A 3 8.27 8.11 19.69
N THR A 4 7.67 7.38 20.64
CA THR A 4 7.72 5.91 20.62
C THR A 4 6.33 5.29 20.70
N TYR A 5 6.13 4.16 20.02
CA TYR A 5 4.90 3.38 20.06
C TYR A 5 5.23 1.89 20.16
N LYS A 6 4.80 1.22 21.23
CA LYS A 6 5.06 -0.22 21.47
C LYS A 6 6.53 -0.64 21.34
N GLY A 7 7.47 0.24 21.73
CA GLY A 7 8.90 0.00 21.62
C GLY A 7 9.51 0.35 20.25
N PHE A 8 8.71 0.78 19.28
CA PHE A 8 9.18 1.36 18.02
C PHE A 8 9.41 2.85 18.18
N ILE A 9 10.45 3.36 17.52
CA ILE A 9 10.69 4.79 17.36
C ILE A 9 9.90 5.24 16.14
N LEU A 10 9.02 6.22 16.33
CA LEU A 10 8.30 6.84 15.22
C LEU A 10 9.19 7.88 14.53
N PRO A 11 9.03 8.07 13.22
CA PRO A 11 9.69 9.16 12.51
C PRO A 11 9.40 10.50 13.20
N SER A 12 10.39 11.38 13.22
CA SER A 12 10.15 12.81 13.41
C SER A 12 9.40 13.39 12.20
N ASP A 13 8.82 14.59 12.36
CA ASP A 13 8.10 15.25 11.27
C ASP A 13 8.99 15.49 10.02
N GLU A 14 10.29 15.71 10.22
CA GLU A 14 11.27 15.84 9.12
C GLU A 14 11.51 14.49 8.42
N GLU A 15 11.72 13.42 9.18
CA GLU A 15 11.90 12.08 8.63
C GLU A 15 10.63 11.60 7.91
N GLU A 16 9.46 11.87 8.47
CA GLU A 16 8.15 11.60 7.85
C GLU A 16 8.00 12.35 6.51
N ALA A 17 8.40 13.62 6.45
CA ALA A 17 8.36 14.39 5.22
C ALA A 17 9.29 13.84 4.14
N GLU A 18 10.52 13.44 4.50
CA GLU A 18 11.47 12.84 3.56
C GLU A 18 11.03 11.44 3.09
N ILE A 19 10.40 10.64 3.96
CA ILE A 19 9.78 9.36 3.58
C ILE A 19 8.68 9.59 2.54
N ASN A 20 7.74 10.50 2.81
CA ASN A 20 6.64 10.81 1.90
C ASN A 20 7.15 11.37 0.56
N ARG A 21 8.21 12.17 0.58
CA ARG A 21 8.89 12.65 -0.63
C ARG A 21 9.50 11.51 -1.44
N GLY A 22 10.14 10.54 -0.78
CA GLY A 22 10.71 9.37 -1.43
C GLY A 22 9.64 8.53 -2.13
N ILE A 23 8.54 8.25 -1.45
CA ILE A 23 7.37 7.53 -2.00
C ILE A 23 6.82 8.26 -3.24
N ALA A 24 6.63 9.58 -3.15
CA ALA A 24 6.10 10.37 -4.26
C ALA A 24 7.03 10.46 -5.49
N LEU A 25 8.34 10.26 -5.30
CA LEU A 25 9.32 10.26 -6.38
C LEU A 25 9.48 8.90 -7.05
N ASP A 26 8.95 7.83 -6.45
CA ASP A 26 9.09 6.48 -6.94
C ASP A 26 8.14 6.23 -8.13
N PRO A 27 8.67 6.02 -9.37
CA PRO A 27 7.83 5.85 -10.55
C PRO A 27 6.96 4.60 -10.53
N ASP A 28 7.29 3.60 -9.70
CA ASP A 28 6.51 2.36 -9.56
C ASP A 28 5.47 2.42 -8.43
N THR A 29 5.47 3.49 -7.63
CA THR A 29 4.48 3.68 -6.59
C THR A 29 3.14 4.06 -7.20
N TRP A 30 2.14 3.21 -6.97
CA TRP A 30 0.75 3.45 -7.35
C TRP A 30 -0.09 3.77 -6.11
N GLU A 31 -0.46 5.04 -5.94
CA GLU A 31 -1.39 5.47 -4.91
C GLU A 31 -2.85 5.29 -5.37
N LEU A 32 -3.63 4.52 -4.61
CA LEU A 32 -5.03 4.25 -4.93
C LEU A 32 -5.90 5.47 -4.64
N SER A 33 -6.66 5.90 -5.64
CA SER A 33 -7.71 6.90 -5.44
C SER A 33 -8.94 6.30 -4.75
N ASP A 34 -9.83 7.16 -4.24
CA ASP A 34 -11.12 6.73 -3.69
C ASP A 34 -11.97 5.94 -4.71
N GLU A 35 -11.86 6.27 -6.00
CA GLU A 35 -12.54 5.54 -7.07
C GLU A 35 -11.91 4.16 -7.31
N ASP A 36 -10.59 4.02 -7.14
CA ASP A 36 -9.93 2.71 -7.21
C ASP A 36 -10.36 1.83 -6.05
N PHE A 37 -10.48 2.38 -4.84
CA PHE A 37 -10.98 1.66 -3.66
C PHE A 37 -12.39 1.08 -3.88
N LYS A 38 -13.28 1.82 -4.55
CA LYS A 38 -14.64 1.32 -4.87
C LYS A 38 -14.64 0.11 -5.82
N ARG A 39 -13.56 -0.06 -6.60
CA ARG A 39 -13.41 -1.18 -7.56
C ARG A 39 -12.74 -2.40 -6.95
N LEU A 40 -12.12 -2.28 -5.78
CA LEU A 40 -11.50 -3.41 -5.10
C LEU A 40 -12.54 -4.40 -4.60
N LYS A 41 -12.21 -5.70 -4.67
CA LYS A 41 -13.01 -6.73 -3.99
C LYS A 41 -12.81 -6.60 -2.47
N PRO A 42 -13.85 -6.79 -1.65
CA PRO A 42 -13.67 -6.81 -0.21
C PRO A 42 -12.74 -7.97 0.21
N TYR A 43 -11.92 -7.74 1.23
CA TYR A 43 -10.91 -8.69 1.71
C TYR A 43 -11.47 -10.09 2.01
N ALA A 44 -12.68 -10.18 2.58
CA ALA A 44 -13.34 -11.44 2.90
C ALA A 44 -13.67 -12.31 1.66
N PHE A 45 -13.81 -11.71 0.47
CA PHE A 45 -14.02 -12.44 -0.77
C PHE A 45 -12.70 -12.97 -1.36
N SER A 46 -11.61 -12.22 -1.24
CA SER A 46 -10.30 -12.59 -1.78
C SER A 46 -9.69 -13.84 -1.14
N MET A 47 -9.99 -14.15 0.12
CA MET A 47 -9.46 -15.34 0.81
C MET A 47 -10.14 -16.66 0.43
N ASN A 48 -11.29 -16.59 -0.23
CA ASN A 48 -12.06 -17.77 -0.65
C ASN A 48 -11.85 -18.11 -2.13
N GLU A 49 -11.17 -17.24 -2.90
CA GLU A 49 -10.79 -17.51 -4.29
C GLU A 49 -9.40 -18.18 -4.32
N PRO A 50 -9.21 -19.29 -5.06
CA PRO A 50 -7.88 -19.83 -5.29
C PRO A 50 -7.05 -18.77 -6.05
N PRO A 51 -5.74 -18.63 -5.75
CA PRO A 51 -4.92 -17.63 -6.41
C PRO A 51 -4.88 -17.90 -7.92
N GLU A 52 -5.34 -16.95 -8.74
CA GLU A 52 -5.16 -16.96 -10.20
C GLU A 52 -3.69 -16.66 -10.59
N ILE A 53 -2.73 -17.31 -9.95
CA ILE A 53 -1.32 -17.17 -10.32
C ILE A 53 -1.06 -18.16 -11.47
N GLY A 54 -1.21 -17.70 -12.71
CA GLY A 54 -0.62 -18.34 -13.89
C GLY A 54 -1.53 -18.81 -15.03
N ALA A 55 -2.81 -18.42 -15.09
CA ALA A 55 -3.62 -18.70 -16.28
C ALA A 55 -3.29 -17.68 -17.39
N PRO A 56 -2.75 -18.09 -18.56
CA PRO A 56 -2.62 -17.18 -19.68
C PRO A 56 -4.02 -16.72 -20.15
N PRO A 57 -4.15 -15.50 -20.70
CA PRO A 57 -5.42 -15.04 -21.24
C PRO A 57 -5.89 -15.99 -22.34
N ALA A 58 -7.15 -16.42 -22.27
CA ALA A 58 -7.76 -17.25 -23.30
C ALA A 58 -7.71 -16.52 -24.65
N ALA A 59 -7.18 -17.22 -25.67
CA ALA A 59 -7.06 -16.75 -27.05
C ALA A 59 -8.42 -16.53 -27.73
#